data_AF-A0A7V4GA16-F1
#
_entry.id   AF-A0A7V4GA16-F1
#
_cell.length_a   1.000
_cell.length_b   1.000
_cell.length_c   1.000
_cell.angle_alpha   90.00
_cell.angle_beta   90.00
_cell.angle_gamma   90.00
#
_symmetry.space_group_name_H-M   'P 1'
#
loop_
_entity.id
_entity.type
_entity.pdbx_description
1 polymer ?
#
loop_
_entity_poly.entity_id
_entity_poly.type
_entity_poly.pdbx_seq_one_letter_code
_entity_poly.pdbx_strand_id
1 'polypeptide(L)'
;PLAKVRQAIQMSNQDTGGRVIEMAETEYMVRGLGYIKSMADVENIPVGVEGGTPILIKDIALVRLGPELRRGLAEGNGEGEVVGGIVVMRFGENARAVIQAVKEKLEDLKAGLPAGVKIVTVYDRSGLIDRAIDTLKEAIIEEVAIVALITVLFLLHLRSAFVAVISLPLGVLVSFILQYHFNITANILSLAGIAIAIGDMVDASVVMVEDAHKKLEHAPPGADRTALILDAAKEVGPSLFFALLIITVSFLPIFALGGESGRLFKPLAYTKTFAMGGASILAITLIPILMVYFIRGRIPREEKNPLSRATQSLYRPALHLVLRFPKTAILVALLLMAVTLYPFYKLGSEFMPPLDEGDLLYMPTTMPGISITKAKEILQQTDRIIKTFPEVEYVFGKAGRAETATDPAPLSMLETTIKLKPRDQWRPGYDTERLIREMDQAVKFPGLANSWGYPIKIRIDMLSTGMKTPVGIKFLGPDLKELTRLAVESEAILRQVPGTVSTYGERPLGGYYLDFEINRKEAAR
;
A
#
# COMPACT_ATOMS: atom_id res chain seq x y z
N PRO A 1 51.24 18.30 18.01
CA PRO A 1 50.56 18.11 19.31
C PRO A 1 49.27 17.28 19.22
N LEU A 2 48.27 17.72 18.44
CA LEU A 2 47.00 16.98 18.27
C LEU A 2 47.18 15.56 17.70
N ALA A 3 48.09 15.40 16.73
CA ALA A 3 48.41 14.09 16.16
C ALA A 3 48.93 13.08 17.21
N LYS A 4 49.71 13.55 18.20
CA LYS A 4 50.22 12.70 19.30
C LYS A 4 49.09 12.25 20.22
N VAL A 5 48.16 13.14 20.57
CA VAL A 5 46.97 12.79 21.37
C VAL A 5 46.14 11.74 20.64
N ARG A 6 45.86 11.94 19.34
CA ARG A 6 45.12 10.98 18.53
C ARG A 6 45.80 9.60 18.50
N GLN A 7 47.11 9.57 18.30
CA GLN A 7 47.88 8.33 18.27
C GLN A 7 47.88 7.62 19.62
N ALA A 8 48.03 8.35 20.73
CA ALA A 8 47.98 7.78 22.07
C ALA A 8 46.63 7.10 22.34
N ILE A 9 45.51 7.77 22.02
CA ILE A 9 44.17 7.19 22.15
C ILE A 9 44.02 5.92 21.32
N GLN A 10 44.49 5.94 20.06
CA GLN A 10 44.38 4.78 19.16
C GLN A 10 45.20 3.57 19.65
N MET A 11 46.36 3.80 20.27
CA MET A 11 47.21 2.72 20.77
C MET A 11 46.76 2.14 22.11
N SER A 12 45.90 2.85 22.84
CA SER A 12 45.47 2.49 24.20
C SER A 12 44.11 1.80 24.29
N ASN A 13 43.57 1.28 23.18
CA ASN A 13 42.27 0.59 23.17
C ASN A 13 42.32 -0.77 22.46
N GLN A 14 43.18 -1.68 22.95
CA GLN A 14 43.32 -3.02 22.39
C GLN A 14 43.72 -4.04 23.48
N ASP A 15 43.13 -5.23 23.43
CA ASP A 15 43.63 -6.40 24.16
C ASP A 15 44.70 -7.12 23.32
N THR A 16 45.71 -7.67 23.98
CA THR A 16 46.79 -8.44 23.31
C THR A 16 46.84 -9.87 23.86
N GLY A 17 46.94 -10.87 22.98
CA GLY A 17 47.13 -12.27 23.36
C GLY A 17 48.61 -12.66 23.39
N GLY A 18 49.03 -13.32 24.46
CA GLY A 18 50.42 -13.78 24.68
C GLY A 18 50.63 -15.29 24.51
N ARG A 19 49.74 -15.98 23.77
CA ARG A 19 49.67 -17.46 23.66
C ARG A 19 49.39 -18.13 25.01
N VAL A 20 50.02 -19.27 25.26
CA VAL A 20 49.82 -20.08 26.46
C VAL A 20 51.16 -20.32 27.15
N ILE A 21 51.09 -20.46 28.47
CA ILE A 21 52.17 -20.93 29.32
C ILE A 21 51.68 -22.21 30.00
N GLU A 22 52.46 -23.28 29.89
CA GLU A 22 52.17 -24.54 30.57
C GLU A 22 52.74 -24.51 32.00
N MET A 23 51.90 -24.77 32.99
CA MET A 23 52.32 -24.91 34.39
C MET A 23 51.52 -26.04 35.03
N ALA A 24 52.21 -27.00 35.66
CA ALA A 24 51.60 -28.15 36.32
C ALA A 24 50.61 -28.91 35.41
N GLU A 25 51.07 -29.32 34.21
CA GLU A 25 50.29 -30.07 33.21
C GLU A 25 49.01 -29.33 32.74
N THR A 26 48.91 -28.02 32.99
CA THR A 26 47.76 -27.18 32.61
C THR A 26 48.24 -25.99 31.77
N GLU A 27 47.54 -25.70 30.67
CA GLU A 27 47.81 -24.51 29.86
C GLU A 27 47.06 -23.27 30.40
N TYR A 28 47.81 -22.21 30.67
CA TYR A 28 47.26 -20.90 31.05
C TYR A 28 47.35 -19.94 29.86
N MET A 29 46.22 -19.35 29.48
CA MET A 29 46.17 -18.36 28.42
C MET A 29 46.69 -17.00 28.91
N VAL A 30 47.73 -16.48 28.26
CA VAL A 30 48.29 -15.16 28.58
C VAL A 30 47.50 -14.09 27.84
N ARG A 31 46.97 -13.11 28.58
CA ARG A 31 46.22 -11.97 28.03
C ARG A 31 46.68 -10.65 28.67
N GLY A 32 46.96 -9.67 27.83
CA GLY A 32 47.06 -8.26 28.20
C GLY A 32 45.71 -7.57 27.98
N LEU A 33 45.11 -7.07 29.05
CA LEU A 33 43.84 -6.35 29.00
C LEU A 33 44.12 -4.86 28.76
N GLY A 34 43.60 -4.31 27.68
CA GLY A 34 43.86 -2.92 27.27
C GLY A 34 42.65 -2.22 26.65
N TYR A 35 41.44 -2.79 26.71
CA TYR A 35 40.23 -2.07 26.35
C TYR A 35 39.87 -0.96 27.35
N ILE A 36 39.50 0.19 26.79
CA ILE A 36 38.91 1.32 27.52
C ILE A 36 37.48 0.94 27.93
N LYS A 37 37.17 1.02 29.23
CA LYS A 37 35.84 0.67 29.79
C LYS A 37 35.16 1.86 30.44
N SER A 38 35.92 2.87 30.83
CA SER A 38 35.44 4.03 31.56
C SER A 38 36.08 5.32 31.06
N MET A 39 35.47 6.47 31.43
CA MET A 39 36.07 7.78 31.15
C MET A 39 37.43 7.94 31.84
N ALA A 40 37.60 7.37 33.04
CA ALA A 40 38.85 7.40 33.78
C ALA A 40 39.99 6.70 33.04
N ASP A 41 39.69 5.64 32.27
CA ASP A 41 40.69 4.96 31.45
C ASP A 41 41.23 5.90 30.36
N VAL A 42 40.34 6.68 29.72
CA VAL A 42 40.73 7.70 28.72
C VAL A 42 41.55 8.82 29.34
N GLU A 43 41.12 9.32 30.49
CA GLU A 43 41.80 10.41 31.22
C GLU A 43 43.24 10.09 31.59
N ASN A 44 43.52 8.81 31.90
CA ASN A 44 44.84 8.32 32.30
C ASN A 44 45.69 7.79 31.15
N ILE A 45 45.29 8.01 29.89
CA ILE A 45 46.14 7.66 28.74
C ILE A 45 47.38 8.56 28.73
N PRO A 46 48.60 8.00 28.73
CA PRO A 46 49.83 8.78 28.63
C PRO A 46 50.04 9.27 27.19
N VAL A 47 50.24 10.57 27.02
CA VAL A 47 50.52 11.22 25.73
C VAL A 47 52.02 11.49 25.54
N GLY A 48 52.76 11.61 26.65
CA GLY A 48 54.20 11.83 26.66
C GLY A 48 54.77 11.73 28.07
N VAL A 49 56.09 11.88 28.20
CA VAL A 49 56.79 11.89 29.49
C VAL A 49 57.78 13.05 29.50
N GLU A 50 57.80 13.81 30.59
CA GLU A 50 58.74 14.92 30.82
C GLU A 50 59.41 14.75 32.19
N GLY A 51 60.74 14.66 32.23
CA GLY A 51 61.49 14.50 33.48
C GLY A 51 61.12 13.26 34.33
N GLY A 52 60.52 12.23 33.73
CA GLY A 52 60.01 11.04 34.43
C GLY A 52 58.55 11.15 34.90
N THR A 53 57.89 12.31 34.74
CA THR A 53 56.46 12.49 35.02
C THR A 53 55.65 12.31 33.73
N PRO A 54 54.66 11.39 33.69
CA PRO A 54 53.81 11.23 32.52
C PRO A 54 52.85 12.42 32.37
N ILE A 55 52.66 12.87 31.14
CA ILE A 55 51.62 13.83 30.76
C ILE A 55 50.42 13.04 30.26
N LEU A 56 49.29 13.17 30.95
CA LEU A 56 48.07 12.42 30.71
C LEU A 56 47.07 13.23 29.90
N ILE A 57 46.05 12.57 29.32
CA ILE A 57 44.99 13.27 28.58
C ILE A 57 44.27 14.28 29.47
N LYS A 58 44.00 13.95 30.74
CA LYS A 58 43.35 14.87 31.68
C LYS A 58 44.11 16.18 31.94
N ASP A 59 45.42 16.19 31.72
CA ASP A 59 46.25 17.38 31.93
C ASP A 59 46.12 18.39 30.77
N ILE A 60 45.64 17.93 29.60
CA ILE A 60 45.60 18.72 28.36
C ILE A 60 44.20 18.80 27.71
N ALA A 61 43.26 17.98 28.16
CA ALA A 61 41.92 17.88 27.59
C ALA A 61 40.88 17.47 28.64
N LEU A 62 39.64 17.88 28.38
CA LEU A 62 38.49 17.54 29.22
C LEU A 62 37.74 16.35 28.60
N VAL A 63 37.74 15.21 29.30
CA VAL A 63 37.02 14.01 28.86
C VAL A 63 35.59 14.08 29.38
N ARG A 64 34.61 14.03 28.49
CA ARG A 64 33.18 14.00 28.83
C ARG A 64 32.43 13.07 27.90
N LEU A 65 31.42 12.41 28.43
CA LEU A 65 30.45 11.70 27.61
C LEU A 65 29.49 12.73 26.99
N GLY A 66 29.38 12.70 25.66
CA GLY A 66 28.52 13.59 24.89
C GLY A 66 27.79 12.83 23.79
N PRO A 67 26.76 13.42 23.19
CA PRO A 67 26.05 12.81 22.07
C PRO A 67 26.93 12.80 20.81
N GLU A 68 26.73 11.79 19.97
CA GLU A 68 27.27 11.77 18.61
C GLU A 68 26.54 12.78 17.72
N LEU A 69 27.18 13.16 16.60
CA LEU A 69 26.59 14.04 15.60
C LEU A 69 25.43 13.34 14.91
N ARG A 70 24.22 13.82 15.18
CA ARG A 70 22.99 13.23 14.67
C ARG A 70 22.74 13.63 13.22
N ARG A 71 22.31 12.66 12.40
CA ARG A 71 21.83 12.86 11.02
C ARG A 71 20.34 12.59 10.85
N GLY A 72 19.68 12.19 11.93
CA GLY A 72 18.24 12.05 12.03
C GLY A 72 17.77 12.31 13.46
N LEU A 73 16.50 12.67 13.60
CA LEU A 73 15.81 12.80 14.88
C LEU A 73 14.37 12.34 14.74
N ALA A 74 13.79 11.85 15.83
CA ALA A 74 12.40 11.43 15.90
C ALA A 74 11.66 12.14 17.05
N GLU A 75 10.38 12.40 16.84
CA GLU A 75 9.50 13.14 17.75
C GLU A 75 8.18 12.37 17.94
N GLY A 76 7.63 12.42 19.16
CA GLY A 76 6.33 11.84 19.47
C GLY A 76 5.32 12.88 19.95
N ASN A 77 4.19 12.98 19.23
CA ASN A 77 3.00 13.76 19.58
C ASN A 77 3.19 15.28 19.78
N GLY A 78 4.33 15.86 19.41
CA GLY A 78 4.67 17.24 19.72
C GLY A 78 5.05 17.49 21.19
N GLU A 79 5.28 16.43 21.96
CA GLU A 79 5.61 16.47 23.40
C GLU A 79 7.11 16.33 23.66
N GLY A 80 7.87 15.70 22.76
CA GLY A 80 9.27 15.44 23.01
C GLY A 80 9.97 14.53 21.99
N GLU A 81 11.30 14.57 22.03
CA GLU A 81 12.15 13.71 21.22
C GLU A 81 12.12 12.28 21.76
N VAL A 82 12.02 11.31 20.86
CA VAL A 82 11.97 9.88 21.18
C VAL A 82 12.97 9.08 20.35
N VAL A 83 13.22 7.85 20.77
CA VAL A 83 13.99 6.89 19.97
C VAL A 83 13.02 6.02 19.18
N GLY A 84 13.16 6.02 17.86
CA GLY A 84 12.35 5.20 16.95
C GLY A 84 13.11 4.01 16.39
N GLY A 85 12.36 3.01 15.94
CA GLY A 85 12.88 1.87 15.19
C GLY A 85 11.92 1.52 14.06
N ILE A 86 12.48 1.09 12.93
CA ILE A 86 11.69 0.62 11.78
C ILE A 86 12.08 -0.81 11.45
N VAL A 87 11.09 -1.61 11.05
CA VAL A 87 11.32 -2.96 10.54
C VAL A 87 11.19 -2.92 9.01
N VAL A 88 12.29 -3.18 8.32
CA VAL A 88 12.31 -3.26 6.86
C VAL A 88 12.13 -4.71 6.43
N MET A 89 11.00 -4.98 5.77
CA MET A 89 10.72 -6.30 5.21
C MET A 89 11.60 -6.57 3.99
N ARG A 90 12.07 -7.81 3.85
CA ARG A 90 12.76 -8.25 2.63
C ARG A 90 11.82 -8.22 1.43
N PHE A 91 12.34 -7.85 0.27
CA PHE A 91 11.58 -7.83 -0.98
C PHE A 91 11.01 -9.22 -1.31
N GLY A 92 9.73 -9.28 -1.65
CA GLY A 92 9.02 -10.51 -2.03
C GLY A 92 8.44 -11.33 -0.87
N GLU A 93 8.75 -11.01 0.39
CA GLU A 93 8.20 -11.69 1.55
C GLU A 93 6.75 -11.25 1.86
N ASN A 94 6.05 -12.03 2.69
CA ASN A 94 4.69 -11.73 3.13
C ASN A 94 4.68 -10.74 4.31
N ALA A 95 4.16 -9.53 4.06
CA ALA A 95 4.10 -8.47 5.07
C ALA A 95 3.30 -8.86 6.32
N ARG A 96 2.16 -9.54 6.17
CA ARG A 96 1.30 -9.93 7.28
C ARG A 96 2.02 -10.93 8.20
N ALA A 97 2.67 -11.93 7.61
CA ALA A 97 3.43 -12.94 8.36
C ALA A 97 4.61 -12.33 9.12
N VAL A 98 5.37 -11.43 8.49
CA VAL A 98 6.50 -10.74 9.13
C VAL A 98 6.02 -9.85 10.27
N ILE A 99 4.95 -9.07 10.06
CA ILE A 99 4.40 -8.19 11.11
C ILE A 99 3.91 -9.02 12.30
N GLN A 100 3.25 -10.15 12.06
CA GLN A 100 2.79 -11.04 13.12
C GLN A 100 3.96 -11.58 13.95
N ALA A 101 5.00 -12.09 13.30
CA ALA A 101 6.21 -12.57 13.98
C ALA A 101 6.93 -11.46 14.78
N VAL A 102 6.94 -10.22 14.26
CA VAL A 102 7.49 -9.06 14.98
C VAL A 102 6.65 -8.74 16.21
N LYS A 103 5.32 -8.72 16.11
CA LYS A 103 4.42 -8.47 17.25
C LYS A 103 4.61 -9.51 18.34
N GLU A 104 4.63 -10.79 17.99
CA GLU A 104 4.89 -11.89 18.92
C GLU A 104 6.24 -11.71 19.61
N LYS A 105 7.29 -11.37 18.85
CA LYS A 105 8.61 -11.15 19.42
C LYS A 105 8.66 -9.93 20.34
N LEU A 106 7.92 -8.87 20.05
CA LEU A 106 7.86 -7.69 20.90
C LEU A 106 7.15 -8.01 22.23
N GLU A 107 6.09 -8.82 22.22
CA GLU A 107 5.45 -9.29 23.45
C GLU A 107 6.41 -10.10 24.32
N ASP A 108 7.18 -11.03 23.73
CA ASP A 108 8.20 -11.80 24.45
C ASP A 108 9.26 -10.89 25.10
N LEU A 109 9.66 -9.83 24.41
CA LEU A 109 10.69 -8.90 24.87
C LEU A 109 10.20 -7.95 25.97
N LYS A 110 8.88 -7.75 26.13
CA LYS A 110 8.33 -6.84 27.15
C LYS A 110 8.80 -7.18 28.56
N ALA A 111 8.94 -8.47 28.88
CA ALA A 111 9.40 -8.91 30.21
C ALA A 111 10.87 -8.54 30.50
N GLY A 112 11.69 -8.35 29.45
CA GLY A 112 13.10 -7.97 29.57
C GLY A 112 13.34 -6.46 29.51
N LEU A 113 12.30 -5.64 29.30
CA LEU A 113 12.47 -4.19 29.21
C LEU A 113 12.69 -3.57 30.60
N PRO A 114 13.60 -2.58 30.73
CA PRO A 114 13.75 -1.82 31.97
C PRO A 114 12.44 -1.16 32.40
N ALA A 115 12.25 -0.99 33.71
CA ALA A 115 11.07 -0.34 34.26
C ALA A 115 10.88 1.07 33.66
N GLY A 116 9.67 1.36 33.18
CA GLY A 116 9.31 2.64 32.56
C GLY A 116 9.50 2.71 31.03
N VAL A 117 10.20 1.75 30.41
CA VAL A 117 10.33 1.68 28.94
C VAL A 117 9.05 1.09 28.34
N LYS A 118 8.49 1.77 27.34
CA LYS A 118 7.30 1.32 26.59
C LYS A 118 7.59 1.37 25.10
N ILE A 119 7.22 0.32 24.39
CA ILE A 119 7.25 0.29 22.93
C ILE A 119 5.85 0.66 22.44
N VAL A 120 5.76 1.77 21.72
CA VAL A 120 4.51 2.26 21.13
C VAL A 120 4.57 2.09 19.63
N THR A 121 3.62 1.34 19.06
CA THR A 121 3.55 1.11 17.62
C THR A 121 2.93 2.33 16.94
N VAL A 122 3.72 3.01 16.12
CA VAL A 122 3.33 4.26 15.44
C VAL A 122 2.82 4.05 14.01
N TYR A 123 3.17 2.93 13.38
CA TYR A 123 2.69 2.55 12.05
C TYR A 123 2.60 1.03 11.96
N ASP A 124 1.46 0.54 11.45
CA ASP A 124 1.21 -0.89 11.32
C ASP A 124 0.38 -1.19 10.07
N ARG A 125 1.02 -1.81 9.08
CA ARG A 125 0.37 -2.16 7.80
C ARG A 125 -0.62 -3.32 7.93
N SER A 126 -0.56 -4.12 9.00
CA SER A 126 -1.48 -5.26 9.17
C SER A 126 -2.94 -4.80 9.24
N GLY A 127 -3.22 -3.66 9.87
CA GLY A 127 -4.58 -3.11 9.92
C GLY A 127 -5.18 -2.81 8.55
N LEU A 128 -4.39 -2.31 7.59
CA LEU A 128 -4.84 -2.13 6.21
C LEU A 128 -5.10 -3.48 5.52
N ILE A 129 -4.20 -4.44 5.71
CA ILE A 129 -4.32 -5.78 5.11
C ILE A 129 -5.58 -6.48 5.63
N ASP A 130 -5.82 -6.44 6.93
CA ASP A 130 -6.97 -7.09 7.57
C ASP A 130 -8.28 -6.42 7.11
N ARG A 131 -8.37 -5.08 7.14
CA ARG A 131 -9.56 -4.36 6.63
C ARG A 131 -9.85 -4.68 5.17
N ALA A 132 -8.83 -4.79 4.33
CA ALA A 132 -9.02 -5.10 2.92
C ALA A 132 -9.51 -6.54 2.71
N ILE A 133 -9.03 -7.49 3.52
CA ILE A 133 -9.52 -8.88 3.53
C ILE A 133 -10.98 -8.93 4.02
N ASP A 134 -11.31 -8.20 5.08
CA ASP A 134 -12.65 -8.16 5.65
C ASP A 134 -13.65 -7.53 4.67
N THR A 135 -13.29 -6.40 4.05
CA THR A 135 -14.11 -5.75 3.01
C THR A 135 -14.39 -6.70 1.85
N LEU A 136 -13.38 -7.46 1.41
CA LEU A 136 -13.59 -8.45 0.37
C LEU A 136 -14.50 -9.59 0.85
N LYS A 137 -14.27 -10.11 2.06
CA LYS A 137 -15.08 -11.19 2.61
C LYS A 137 -16.55 -10.78 2.70
N GLU A 138 -16.81 -9.56 3.16
CA GLU A 138 -18.13 -8.95 3.17
C GLU A 138 -18.70 -8.85 1.75
N ALA A 139 -17.96 -8.26 0.80
CA ALA A 139 -18.40 -8.14 -0.59
C ALA A 139 -18.74 -9.50 -1.23
N ILE A 140 -17.91 -10.54 -1.04
CA ILE A 140 -18.18 -11.89 -1.55
C ILE A 140 -19.45 -12.48 -0.90
N ILE A 141 -19.65 -12.29 0.40
CA ILE A 141 -20.84 -12.79 1.10
C ILE A 141 -22.09 -12.04 0.60
N GLU A 142 -22.01 -10.73 0.44
CA GLU A 142 -23.09 -9.89 -0.09
C GLU A 142 -23.44 -10.29 -1.52
N GLU A 143 -22.44 -10.44 -2.40
CA GLU A 143 -22.63 -10.88 -3.79
C GLU A 143 -23.29 -12.26 -3.85
N VAL A 144 -22.78 -13.25 -3.09
CA VAL A 144 -23.37 -14.59 -3.01
C VAL A 144 -24.80 -14.52 -2.49
N ALA A 145 -25.08 -13.70 -1.46
CA ALA A 145 -26.41 -13.55 -0.88
C ALA A 145 -27.39 -12.88 -1.85
N ILE A 146 -26.98 -11.81 -2.53
CA ILE A 146 -27.79 -11.09 -3.54
C ILE A 146 -28.08 -12.01 -4.73
N VAL A 147 -27.06 -12.70 -5.23
CA VAL A 147 -27.22 -13.68 -6.31
C VAL A 147 -28.19 -14.79 -5.90
N ALA A 148 -28.00 -15.37 -4.71
CA ALA A 148 -28.88 -16.40 -4.19
C ALA A 148 -30.32 -15.90 -4.08
N LEU A 149 -30.52 -14.69 -3.54
CA LEU A 149 -31.81 -14.05 -3.39
C LEU A 149 -32.50 -13.85 -4.75
N ILE A 150 -31.82 -13.19 -5.69
CA ILE A 150 -32.37 -12.92 -7.04
C ILE A 150 -32.69 -14.24 -7.74
N THR A 151 -31.81 -15.23 -7.67
CA THR A 151 -32.03 -16.53 -8.32
C THR A 151 -33.22 -17.27 -7.73
N VAL A 152 -33.39 -17.27 -6.39
CA VAL A 152 -34.58 -17.85 -5.73
C VAL A 152 -35.84 -17.09 -6.12
N LEU A 153 -35.80 -15.76 -6.18
CA LEU A 153 -36.96 -14.93 -6.53
C LEU A 153 -37.45 -15.19 -7.95
N PHE A 154 -36.55 -15.38 -8.93
CA PHE A 154 -36.92 -15.67 -10.31
C PHE A 154 -37.33 -17.13 -10.54
N LEU A 155 -36.60 -18.10 -9.97
CA LEU A 155 -36.86 -19.52 -10.20
C LEU A 155 -37.94 -20.12 -9.28
N LEU A 156 -38.28 -19.45 -8.16
CA LEU A 156 -39.18 -19.95 -7.11
C LEU A 156 -38.90 -21.39 -6.64
N HIS A 157 -37.65 -21.85 -6.80
CA HIS A 157 -37.23 -23.20 -6.49
C HIS A 157 -35.82 -23.21 -5.87
N LEU A 158 -35.78 -23.31 -4.53
CA LEU A 158 -34.56 -23.17 -3.74
C LEU A 158 -33.42 -24.11 -4.16
N ARG A 159 -33.74 -25.35 -4.55
CA ARG A 159 -32.72 -26.32 -4.99
C ARG A 159 -32.10 -25.95 -6.33
N SER A 160 -32.85 -25.29 -7.22
CA SER A 160 -32.33 -24.82 -8.50
C SER A 160 -31.44 -23.60 -8.31
N ALA A 161 -31.82 -22.69 -7.42
CA ALA A 161 -30.97 -21.58 -7.03
C ALA A 161 -29.65 -22.05 -6.38
N PHE A 162 -29.69 -23.13 -5.59
CA PHE A 162 -28.48 -23.71 -5.01
C PHE A 162 -27.44 -24.15 -6.06
N VAL A 163 -27.88 -24.63 -7.22
CA VAL A 163 -26.98 -25.01 -8.33
C VAL A 163 -26.25 -23.79 -8.90
N ALA A 164 -26.92 -22.65 -9.01
CA ALA A 164 -26.29 -21.40 -9.46
C ALA A 164 -25.37 -20.81 -8.39
N VAL A 165 -25.73 -20.95 -7.11
CA VAL A 165 -24.93 -20.39 -6.00
C VAL A 165 -23.67 -21.22 -5.73
N ILE A 166 -23.72 -22.55 -5.87
CA ILE A 166 -22.55 -23.39 -5.57
C ILE A 166 -21.42 -23.22 -6.60
N SER A 167 -21.72 -22.79 -7.83
CA SER A 167 -20.68 -22.52 -8.84
C SER A 167 -19.77 -21.35 -8.45
N LEU A 168 -20.25 -20.43 -7.62
CA LEU A 168 -19.49 -19.27 -7.13
C LEU A 168 -18.28 -19.67 -6.26
N PRO A 169 -18.45 -20.31 -5.08
CA PRO A 169 -17.32 -20.78 -4.29
C PRO A 169 -16.36 -21.68 -5.06
N LEU A 170 -16.87 -22.49 -6.00
CA LEU A 170 -16.04 -23.41 -6.76
C LEU A 170 -15.15 -22.69 -7.78
N GLY A 171 -15.66 -21.71 -8.54
CA GLY A 171 -14.79 -20.97 -9.46
C GLY A 171 -13.82 -20.04 -8.73
N VAL A 172 -14.21 -19.50 -7.57
CA VAL A 172 -13.28 -18.80 -6.67
C VAL A 172 -12.17 -19.74 -6.19
N LEU A 173 -12.51 -20.96 -5.78
CA LEU A 173 -11.54 -21.98 -5.37
C LEU A 173 -10.57 -22.34 -6.50
N VAL A 174 -11.08 -22.53 -7.73
CA VAL A 174 -10.22 -22.76 -8.91
C VAL A 174 -9.25 -21.60 -9.12
N SER A 175 -9.73 -20.36 -8.98
CA SER A 175 -8.87 -19.17 -9.06
C SER A 175 -7.77 -19.18 -8.00
N PHE A 176 -8.07 -19.52 -6.74
CA PHE A 176 -7.06 -19.64 -5.67
C PHE A 176 -6.05 -20.76 -5.92
N ILE A 177 -6.51 -21.93 -6.41
CA ILE A 177 -5.62 -23.04 -6.77
C ILE A 177 -4.63 -22.60 -7.84
N LEU A 178 -5.11 -21.91 -8.89
CA LEU A 178 -4.24 -21.41 -9.95
C LEU A 178 -3.33 -20.28 -9.45
N GLN A 179 -3.81 -19.33 -8.65
CA GLN A 179 -2.97 -18.30 -8.03
C GLN A 179 -1.78 -18.89 -7.27
N TYR A 180 -2.02 -19.95 -6.49
CA TYR A 180 -0.96 -20.65 -5.77
C TYR A 180 0.11 -21.22 -6.72
N HIS A 181 -0.30 -21.88 -7.80
CA HIS A 181 0.63 -22.45 -8.79
C HIS A 181 1.41 -21.38 -9.57
N PHE A 182 0.79 -20.24 -9.85
CA PHE A 182 1.40 -19.12 -10.57
C PHE A 182 2.12 -18.12 -9.65
N ASN A 183 2.22 -18.40 -8.34
CA ASN A 183 2.85 -17.54 -7.33
C ASN A 183 2.27 -16.10 -7.31
N ILE A 184 0.96 -15.97 -7.53
CA ILE A 184 0.27 -14.69 -7.49
C ILE A 184 -0.18 -14.44 -6.05
N THR A 185 0.25 -13.31 -5.48
CA THR A 185 -0.10 -12.95 -4.11
C THR A 185 -1.58 -12.55 -4.01
N ALA A 186 -2.22 -12.91 -2.89
CA ALA A 186 -3.54 -12.40 -2.54
C ALA A 186 -3.41 -10.97 -2.01
N ASN A 187 -3.82 -10.00 -2.82
CA ASN A 187 -3.83 -8.58 -2.49
C ASN A 187 -5.13 -7.94 -2.97
N ILE A 188 -5.37 -6.68 -2.63
CA ILE A 188 -6.63 -5.97 -2.93
C ILE A 188 -7.01 -6.08 -4.42
N LEU A 189 -6.05 -5.93 -5.32
CA LEU A 189 -6.30 -5.94 -6.77
C LEU A 189 -6.53 -7.36 -7.31
N SER A 190 -5.77 -8.35 -6.82
CA SER A 190 -6.01 -9.74 -7.21
C SER A 190 -7.36 -10.25 -6.68
N LEU A 191 -7.77 -9.81 -5.50
CA LEU A 191 -9.05 -10.19 -4.91
C LEU A 191 -10.23 -9.45 -5.57
N ALA A 192 -10.06 -8.18 -5.95
CA ALA A 192 -11.03 -7.45 -6.76
C ALA A 192 -11.29 -8.12 -8.12
N GLY A 193 -10.26 -8.74 -8.72
CA GLY A 193 -10.42 -9.52 -9.95
C GLY A 193 -11.36 -10.72 -9.77
N ILE A 194 -11.35 -11.35 -8.58
CA ILE A 194 -12.28 -12.42 -8.21
C ILE A 194 -13.70 -11.85 -8.01
N ALA A 195 -13.84 -10.74 -7.28
CA ALA A 195 -15.15 -10.11 -7.05
C ALA A 195 -15.83 -9.72 -8.37
N ILE A 196 -15.10 -9.08 -9.29
CA ILE A 196 -15.60 -8.77 -10.63
C ILE A 196 -16.00 -10.05 -11.38
N ALA A 197 -15.28 -11.16 -11.18
CA ALA A 197 -15.59 -12.42 -11.84
C ALA A 197 -16.88 -13.06 -11.32
N ILE A 198 -17.19 -12.96 -10.03
CA ILE A 198 -18.35 -13.61 -9.40
C ILE A 198 -19.66 -13.27 -10.14
N GLY A 199 -19.88 -12.00 -10.47
CA GLY A 199 -21.06 -11.57 -11.24
C GLY A 199 -21.17 -12.26 -12.61
N ASP A 200 -20.07 -12.28 -13.37
CA ASP A 200 -20.01 -12.89 -14.70
C ASP A 200 -20.15 -14.44 -14.63
N MET A 201 -19.68 -15.10 -13.56
CA MET A 201 -19.72 -16.56 -13.41
C MET A 201 -21.14 -17.11 -13.18
N VAL A 202 -21.95 -16.35 -12.43
CA VAL A 202 -23.31 -16.74 -12.06
C VAL A 202 -24.20 -16.81 -13.28
N ASP A 203 -24.04 -15.85 -14.20
CA ASP A 203 -24.87 -15.70 -15.38
C ASP A 203 -24.95 -17.01 -16.16
N ALA A 204 -23.82 -17.65 -16.44
CA ALA A 204 -23.79 -18.94 -17.13
C ALA A 204 -24.53 -20.06 -16.36
N SER A 205 -24.45 -20.06 -15.03
CA SER A 205 -25.14 -21.06 -14.21
C SER A 205 -26.65 -20.82 -14.18
N VAL A 206 -27.07 -19.55 -14.08
CA VAL A 206 -28.47 -19.15 -14.05
C VAL A 206 -29.14 -19.39 -15.40
N VAL A 207 -28.51 -18.97 -16.50
CA VAL A 207 -29.03 -19.17 -17.86
C VAL A 207 -29.22 -20.66 -18.17
N MET A 208 -28.27 -21.51 -17.76
CA MET A 208 -28.40 -22.95 -17.97
C MET A 208 -29.53 -23.57 -17.13
N VAL A 209 -29.70 -23.13 -15.88
CA VAL A 209 -30.78 -23.57 -14.99
C VAL A 209 -32.15 -23.08 -15.50
N GLU A 210 -32.22 -21.85 -16.02
CA GLU A 210 -33.44 -21.27 -16.61
C GLU A 210 -33.87 -22.05 -17.87
N ASP A 211 -32.94 -22.35 -18.77
CA ASP A 211 -33.25 -23.13 -19.98
C ASP A 211 -33.79 -24.53 -19.62
N ALA A 212 -33.18 -25.18 -18.64
CA ALA A 212 -33.68 -26.47 -18.14
C ALA A 212 -35.07 -26.35 -17.50
N HIS A 213 -35.36 -25.26 -16.77
CA HIS A 213 -36.70 -24.99 -16.26
C HIS A 213 -37.72 -24.81 -17.38
N LYS A 214 -37.39 -24.04 -18.41
CA LYS A 214 -38.26 -23.83 -19.58
C LYS A 214 -38.55 -25.15 -20.32
N LYS A 215 -37.54 -25.99 -20.54
CA LYS A 215 -37.76 -27.31 -21.17
C LYS A 215 -38.61 -28.25 -20.31
N LEU A 216 -38.41 -28.24 -18.99
CA LEU A 216 -39.21 -29.06 -18.07
C LEU A 216 -40.66 -28.55 -17.92
N GLU A 217 -40.92 -27.26 -18.09
CA GLU A 217 -42.27 -26.69 -18.09
C GLU A 217 -43.08 -27.12 -19.33
N HIS A 218 -42.42 -27.21 -20.50
CA HIS A 218 -43.04 -27.58 -21.77
C HIS A 218 -43.06 -29.10 -22.03
N ALA A 219 -42.49 -29.90 -21.11
CA ALA A 219 -42.37 -31.34 -21.27
C ALA A 219 -43.72 -32.09 -21.15
N PRO A 220 -43.96 -33.12 -21.97
CA PRO A 220 -45.12 -34.00 -21.82
C PRO A 220 -45.10 -34.74 -20.46
N PRO A 221 -46.27 -35.09 -19.88
CA PRO A 221 -46.33 -35.89 -18.66
C PRO A 221 -45.61 -37.24 -18.85
N GLY A 222 -44.58 -37.49 -18.05
CA GLY A 222 -43.82 -38.76 -18.07
C GLY A 222 -42.52 -38.76 -18.91
N ALA A 223 -42.12 -37.62 -19.49
CA ALA A 223 -40.83 -37.49 -20.16
C ALA A 223 -39.64 -37.70 -19.20
N ASP A 224 -38.55 -38.28 -19.70
CA ASP A 224 -37.34 -38.46 -18.89
C ASP A 224 -36.70 -37.11 -18.56
N ARG A 225 -36.79 -36.73 -17.28
CA ARG A 225 -36.21 -35.49 -16.74
C ARG A 225 -34.72 -35.39 -17.04
N THR A 226 -33.99 -36.50 -16.96
CA THR A 226 -32.53 -36.50 -17.13
C THR A 226 -32.17 -36.17 -18.56
N ALA A 227 -32.84 -36.80 -19.53
CA ALA A 227 -32.71 -36.48 -20.95
C ALA A 227 -33.04 -35.01 -21.23
N LEU A 228 -34.13 -34.47 -20.67
CA LEU A 228 -34.52 -33.07 -20.88
C LEU A 228 -33.52 -32.05 -20.31
N ILE A 229 -33.00 -32.29 -19.11
CA ILE A 229 -31.96 -31.45 -18.50
C ILE A 229 -30.67 -31.52 -19.31
N LEU A 230 -30.30 -32.70 -19.80
CA LEU A 230 -29.11 -32.87 -20.62
C LEU A 230 -29.27 -32.21 -21.99
N ASP A 231 -30.47 -32.25 -22.59
CA ASP A 231 -30.75 -31.56 -23.84
C ASP A 231 -30.76 -30.04 -23.67
N ALA A 232 -31.19 -29.51 -22.52
CA ALA A 232 -31.02 -28.08 -22.18
C ALA A 232 -29.53 -27.71 -22.13
N ALA A 233 -28.74 -28.49 -21.39
CA ALA A 233 -27.30 -28.28 -21.28
C ALA A 233 -26.57 -28.37 -22.64
N LYS A 234 -26.99 -29.27 -23.53
CA LYS A 234 -26.42 -29.40 -24.88
C LYS A 234 -26.75 -28.22 -25.81
N GLU A 235 -27.92 -27.62 -25.64
CA GLU A 235 -28.35 -26.49 -26.46
C GLU A 235 -27.58 -25.21 -26.09
N VAL A 236 -27.52 -24.90 -24.79
CA VAL A 236 -27.00 -23.61 -24.32
C VAL A 236 -25.54 -23.69 -23.87
N GLY A 237 -25.04 -24.89 -23.53
CA GLY A 237 -23.67 -25.13 -23.05
C GLY A 237 -22.58 -24.58 -23.97
N PRO A 238 -22.59 -24.87 -25.29
CA PRO A 238 -21.58 -24.31 -26.21
C PRO A 238 -21.58 -22.78 -26.23
N SER A 239 -22.75 -22.14 -26.31
CA SER A 239 -22.86 -20.68 -26.35
C SER A 239 -22.32 -20.04 -25.07
N LEU A 240 -22.64 -20.59 -23.90
CA LEU A 240 -22.14 -20.08 -22.62
C LEU A 240 -20.64 -20.30 -22.45
N PHE A 241 -20.12 -21.47 -22.87
CA PHE A 241 -18.69 -21.74 -22.84
C PHE A 241 -17.90 -20.73 -23.68
N PHE A 242 -18.32 -20.48 -24.92
CA PHE A 242 -17.66 -19.50 -25.78
C PHE A 242 -17.86 -18.06 -25.29
N ALA A 243 -19.01 -17.71 -24.71
CA ALA A 243 -19.23 -16.40 -24.11
C ALA A 243 -18.24 -16.12 -22.96
N LEU A 244 -18.10 -17.06 -22.02
CA LEU A 244 -17.14 -16.95 -20.92
C LEU A 244 -15.69 -16.94 -21.42
N LEU A 245 -15.37 -17.70 -22.47
CA LEU A 245 -14.05 -17.67 -23.09
C LEU A 245 -13.75 -16.32 -23.77
N ILE A 246 -14.73 -15.72 -24.44
CA ILE A 246 -14.61 -14.37 -25.03
C ILE A 246 -14.36 -13.34 -23.91
N ILE A 247 -15.09 -13.42 -22.80
CA ILE A 247 -14.86 -12.56 -21.63
C ILE A 247 -13.42 -12.74 -21.11
N THR A 248 -12.95 -13.98 -21.04
CA THR A 248 -11.57 -14.30 -20.63
C THR A 248 -10.54 -13.67 -21.57
N VAL A 249 -10.69 -13.86 -22.89
CA VAL A 249 -9.78 -13.32 -23.90
C VAL A 249 -9.84 -11.79 -23.97
N SER A 250 -11.00 -11.18 -23.70
CA SER A 250 -11.16 -9.72 -23.70
C SER A 250 -10.30 -9.01 -22.65
N PHE A 251 -9.85 -9.72 -21.60
CA PHE A 251 -8.95 -9.21 -20.57
C PHE A 251 -7.46 -9.36 -20.94
N LEU A 252 -7.13 -10.08 -22.02
CA LEU A 252 -5.76 -10.29 -22.47
C LEU A 252 -4.96 -8.98 -22.71
N PRO A 253 -5.56 -7.89 -23.25
CA PRO A 253 -4.85 -6.62 -23.44
C PRO A 253 -4.27 -6.03 -22.15
N ILE A 254 -4.83 -6.32 -20.97
CA ILE A 254 -4.30 -5.80 -19.70
C ILE A 254 -2.90 -6.34 -19.41
N PHE A 255 -2.54 -7.53 -19.90
CA PHE A 255 -1.18 -8.06 -19.75
C PHE A 255 -0.14 -7.30 -20.57
N ALA A 256 -0.56 -6.52 -21.57
CA ALA A 256 0.33 -5.64 -22.33
C ALA A 256 0.72 -4.38 -21.55
N LEU A 257 0.07 -4.07 -20.42
CA LEU A 257 0.44 -2.94 -19.58
C LEU A 257 1.84 -3.17 -18.97
N GLY A 258 2.72 -2.18 -19.20
CA GLY A 258 4.07 -2.12 -18.63
C GLY A 258 4.14 -1.31 -17.34
N GLY A 259 5.33 -1.25 -16.75
CA GLY A 259 5.63 -0.35 -15.63
C GLY A 259 4.79 -0.60 -14.38
N GLU A 260 4.43 0.48 -13.70
CA GLU A 260 3.62 0.48 -12.47
C GLU A 260 2.21 -0.06 -12.68
N SER A 261 1.50 0.42 -13.71
CA SER A 261 0.15 -0.04 -14.03
C SER A 261 0.13 -1.55 -14.29
N GLY A 262 1.15 -2.09 -14.99
CA GLY A 262 1.28 -3.53 -15.18
C GLY A 262 1.42 -4.31 -13.87
N ARG A 263 2.22 -3.82 -12.91
CA ARG A 263 2.39 -4.49 -11.61
C ARG A 263 1.11 -4.46 -10.77
N LEU A 264 0.32 -3.40 -10.89
CA LEU A 264 -0.97 -3.25 -10.19
C LEU A 264 -2.07 -4.11 -10.83
N PHE A 265 -2.27 -4.01 -12.16
CA PHE A 265 -3.43 -4.60 -12.83
C PHE A 265 -3.23 -6.04 -13.33
N LYS A 266 -1.99 -6.52 -13.51
CA LYS A 266 -1.78 -7.92 -13.93
C LYS A 266 -2.33 -8.95 -12.93
N PRO A 267 -2.11 -8.82 -11.60
CA PRO A 267 -2.74 -9.71 -10.63
C PRO A 267 -4.27 -9.75 -10.72
N LEU A 268 -4.92 -8.59 -10.95
CA LEU A 268 -6.36 -8.50 -11.17
C LEU A 268 -6.77 -9.25 -12.44
N ALA A 269 -6.05 -9.06 -13.54
CA ALA A 269 -6.34 -9.75 -14.80
C ALA A 269 -6.18 -11.28 -14.68
N TYR A 270 -5.10 -11.74 -14.04
CA TYR A 270 -4.87 -13.18 -13.81
C TYR A 270 -6.00 -13.82 -13.02
N THR A 271 -6.36 -13.25 -11.88
CA THR A 271 -7.39 -13.80 -10.99
C THR A 271 -8.77 -13.83 -11.63
N LYS A 272 -9.15 -12.77 -12.36
CA LYS A 272 -10.37 -12.77 -13.17
C LYS A 272 -10.32 -13.87 -14.23
N THR A 273 -9.21 -13.96 -14.96
CA THR A 273 -9.01 -14.94 -16.05
C THR A 273 -9.10 -16.38 -15.53
N PHE A 274 -8.48 -16.67 -14.38
CA PHE A 274 -8.53 -17.98 -13.73
C PHE A 274 -9.93 -18.32 -13.22
N ALA A 275 -10.65 -17.35 -12.65
CA ALA A 275 -12.03 -17.54 -12.22
C ALA A 275 -12.96 -17.81 -13.43
N MET A 276 -12.88 -17.00 -14.48
CA MET A 276 -13.66 -17.16 -15.72
C MET A 276 -13.34 -18.47 -16.46
N GLY A 277 -12.06 -18.78 -16.62
CA GLY A 277 -11.61 -20.03 -17.23
C GLY A 277 -12.02 -21.26 -16.43
N GLY A 278 -11.96 -21.18 -15.09
CA GLY A 278 -12.49 -22.21 -14.21
C GLY A 278 -14.00 -22.37 -14.36
N ALA A 279 -14.73 -21.26 -14.35
CA ALA A 279 -16.18 -21.24 -14.47
C ALA A 279 -16.67 -21.76 -15.83
N SER A 280 -15.97 -21.47 -16.93
CA SER A 280 -16.33 -21.99 -18.25
C SER A 280 -16.22 -23.51 -18.31
N ILE A 281 -15.17 -24.08 -17.70
CA ILE A 281 -15.02 -25.54 -17.56
C ILE A 281 -16.13 -26.10 -16.66
N LEU A 282 -16.40 -25.48 -15.51
CA LEU A 282 -17.44 -25.91 -14.58
C LEU A 282 -18.85 -25.85 -15.20
N ALA A 283 -19.12 -24.86 -16.07
CA ALA A 283 -20.39 -24.67 -16.77
C ALA A 283 -20.77 -25.84 -17.68
N ILE A 284 -19.80 -26.48 -18.34
CA ILE A 284 -20.05 -27.62 -19.22
C ILE A 284 -19.86 -28.97 -18.53
N THR A 285 -19.22 -29.02 -17.37
CA THR A 285 -18.91 -30.26 -16.65
C THR A 285 -19.80 -30.46 -15.43
N LEU A 286 -19.59 -29.67 -14.39
CA LEU A 286 -20.20 -29.86 -13.09
C LEU A 286 -21.64 -29.35 -13.01
N ILE A 287 -21.92 -28.19 -13.63
CA ILE A 287 -23.25 -27.56 -13.56
C ILE A 287 -24.35 -28.49 -14.13
N PRO A 288 -24.20 -29.10 -15.32
CA PRO A 288 -25.19 -30.05 -15.84
C PRO A 288 -25.44 -31.24 -14.90
N ILE A 289 -24.39 -31.76 -14.26
CA ILE A 289 -24.50 -32.87 -13.29
C ILE A 289 -25.30 -32.41 -12.08
N LEU A 290 -24.95 -31.25 -11.51
CA LEU A 290 -25.67 -30.69 -10.36
C LEU A 290 -27.13 -30.40 -10.70
N MET A 291 -27.42 -29.94 -11.91
CA MET A 291 -28.79 -29.75 -12.38
C MET A 291 -29.59 -31.06 -12.36
N VAL A 292 -29.05 -32.16 -12.87
CA VAL A 292 -29.72 -33.48 -12.85
C VAL A 292 -30.02 -33.95 -11.42
N TYR A 293 -29.10 -33.69 -10.48
CA TYR A 293 -29.25 -34.09 -9.09
C TYR A 293 -30.23 -33.20 -8.30
N PHE A 294 -30.15 -31.88 -8.44
CA PHE A 294 -30.87 -30.94 -7.58
C PHE A 294 -32.19 -30.40 -8.16
N ILE A 295 -32.35 -30.37 -9.49
CA ILE A 295 -33.61 -30.00 -10.14
C ILE A 295 -34.58 -31.17 -10.04
N ARG A 296 -35.30 -31.25 -8.91
CA ARG A 296 -36.30 -32.28 -8.61
C ARG A 296 -37.56 -31.67 -8.03
N GLY A 297 -38.71 -32.14 -8.48
CA GLY A 297 -40.02 -31.74 -7.95
C GLY A 297 -40.88 -31.04 -9.00
N ARG A 298 -41.93 -30.37 -8.56
CA ARG A 298 -42.79 -29.56 -9.44
C ARG A 298 -42.11 -28.21 -9.67
N ILE A 299 -41.70 -27.96 -10.90
CA ILE A 299 -41.17 -26.66 -11.32
C ILE A 299 -42.37 -25.72 -11.52
N PRO A 300 -42.45 -24.60 -10.79
CA PRO A 300 -43.51 -23.63 -11.00
C PRO A 300 -43.37 -22.99 -12.39
N ARG A 301 -44.50 -22.80 -13.06
CA ARG A 301 -44.55 -22.10 -14.34
C ARG A 301 -44.05 -20.67 -14.21
N GLU A 302 -43.28 -20.18 -15.17
CA GLU A 302 -42.73 -18.81 -15.16
C GLU A 302 -43.83 -17.74 -15.01
N GLU A 303 -44.99 -17.95 -15.64
CA GLU A 303 -46.15 -17.05 -15.60
C GLU A 303 -46.80 -16.93 -14.20
N LYS A 304 -46.54 -17.89 -13.32
CA LYS A 304 -47.03 -17.87 -11.93
C LYS A 304 -46.14 -17.01 -11.03
N ASN A 305 -44.92 -16.69 -11.46
CA ASN A 305 -44.06 -15.78 -10.72
C ASN A 305 -44.56 -14.33 -10.90
N PRO A 306 -44.97 -13.63 -9.82
CA PRO A 306 -45.44 -12.26 -9.91
C PRO A 306 -44.38 -11.31 -10.48
N LEU A 307 -43.09 -11.56 -10.20
CA LEU A 307 -41.98 -10.75 -10.70
C LEU A 307 -41.81 -10.92 -12.20
N SER A 308 -41.72 -12.16 -12.68
CA SER A 308 -41.61 -12.44 -14.12
C SER A 308 -42.81 -11.90 -14.90
N ARG A 309 -44.02 -12.01 -14.35
CA ARG A 309 -45.22 -11.44 -14.98
C ARG A 309 -45.15 -9.92 -15.08
N ALA A 310 -44.72 -9.24 -14.01
CA ALA A 310 -44.58 -7.79 -14.00
C ALA A 310 -43.52 -7.32 -15.00
N THR A 311 -42.33 -7.92 -14.99
CA THR A 311 -41.24 -7.57 -15.92
C THR A 311 -41.63 -7.83 -17.38
N GLN A 312 -42.25 -8.97 -17.68
CA GLN A 312 -42.76 -9.26 -19.02
C GLN A 312 -43.86 -8.29 -19.45
N SER A 313 -44.76 -7.89 -18.55
CA SER A 313 -45.83 -6.93 -18.85
C SER A 313 -45.31 -5.53 -19.17
N LEU A 314 -44.18 -5.13 -18.57
CA LEU A 314 -43.50 -3.87 -18.86
C LEU A 314 -42.65 -3.96 -20.13
N TYR A 315 -42.00 -5.10 -20.35
CA TYR A 315 -41.12 -5.33 -21.50
C TYR A 315 -41.88 -5.46 -22.82
N ARG A 316 -42.99 -6.22 -22.87
CA ARG A 316 -43.74 -6.49 -24.11
C ARG A 316 -44.19 -5.20 -24.84
N PRO A 317 -44.82 -4.20 -24.18
CA PRO A 317 -45.19 -2.94 -24.83
C PRO A 317 -43.98 -2.17 -25.39
N ALA A 318 -42.87 -2.14 -24.63
CA ALA A 318 -41.64 -1.48 -25.07
C ALA A 318 -41.05 -2.17 -26.30
N LEU A 319 -41.03 -3.51 -26.32
CA LEU A 319 -40.59 -4.30 -27.48
C LEU A 319 -41.47 -4.03 -28.71
N HIS A 320 -42.80 -4.05 -28.55
CA HIS A 320 -43.71 -3.74 -29.65
C HIS A 320 -43.51 -2.32 -30.19
N LEU A 321 -43.22 -1.34 -29.33
CA LEU A 321 -42.91 0.02 -29.74
C LEU A 321 -41.60 0.10 -30.55
N VAL A 322 -40.55 -0.59 -30.09
CA VAL A 322 -39.24 -0.66 -30.79
C VAL A 322 -39.39 -1.35 -32.14
N LEU A 323 -40.13 -2.45 -32.23
CA LEU A 323 -40.39 -3.17 -33.48
C LEU A 323 -41.28 -2.39 -34.45
N ARG A 324 -42.18 -1.53 -33.94
CA ARG A 324 -43.03 -0.66 -34.77
C ARG A 324 -42.22 0.45 -35.44
N PHE A 325 -41.18 0.96 -34.78
CA PHE A 325 -40.34 2.04 -35.29
C PHE A 325 -38.83 1.75 -35.12
N PRO A 326 -38.28 0.74 -35.84
CA PRO A 326 -36.90 0.29 -35.62
C PRO A 326 -35.88 1.38 -35.96
N LYS A 327 -36.12 2.18 -37.01
CA LYS A 327 -35.24 3.30 -37.39
C LYS A 327 -35.22 4.41 -36.35
N THR A 328 -36.36 4.73 -35.73
CA THR A 328 -36.39 5.75 -34.68
C THR A 328 -35.76 5.23 -33.39
N ALA A 329 -35.92 3.94 -33.08
CA ALA A 329 -35.23 3.33 -31.93
C ALA A 329 -33.70 3.41 -32.08
N ILE A 330 -33.16 3.11 -33.27
CA ILE A 330 -31.73 3.27 -33.57
C ILE A 330 -31.33 4.75 -33.45
N LEU A 331 -32.12 5.68 -34.00
CA LEU A 331 -31.85 7.11 -33.90
C LEU A 331 -31.82 7.58 -32.43
N VAL A 332 -32.78 7.15 -31.61
CA VAL A 332 -32.82 7.46 -30.18
C VAL A 332 -31.60 6.87 -29.46
N ALA A 333 -31.21 5.64 -29.76
CA ALA A 333 -30.00 5.03 -29.20
C ALA A 333 -28.74 5.82 -29.55
N LEU A 334 -28.61 6.26 -30.82
CA LEU A 334 -27.50 7.11 -31.27
C LEU A 334 -27.54 8.50 -30.60
N LEU A 335 -28.71 9.09 -30.42
CA LEU A 335 -28.87 10.36 -29.70
C LEU A 335 -28.50 10.21 -28.23
N LEU A 336 -28.94 9.15 -27.55
CA LEU A 336 -28.55 8.87 -26.17
C LEU A 336 -27.03 8.68 -26.05
N MET A 337 -26.41 7.97 -26.99
CA MET A 337 -24.96 7.84 -27.07
C MET A 337 -24.28 9.19 -27.31
N ALA A 338 -24.83 10.06 -28.16
CA ALA A 338 -24.31 11.41 -28.35
C ALA A 338 -24.45 12.26 -27.07
N VAL A 339 -25.54 12.11 -26.33
CA VAL A 339 -25.75 12.80 -25.04
C VAL A 339 -24.70 12.36 -24.01
N THR A 340 -24.24 11.09 -24.02
CA THR A 340 -23.15 10.66 -23.14
C THR A 340 -21.79 11.31 -23.40
N LEU A 341 -21.61 11.99 -24.55
CA LEU A 341 -20.39 12.78 -24.80
C LEU A 341 -20.28 13.99 -23.86
N TYR A 342 -21.41 14.59 -23.46
CA TYR A 342 -21.40 15.75 -22.56
C TYR A 342 -20.78 15.46 -21.18
N PRO A 343 -21.21 14.42 -20.42
CA PRO A 343 -20.53 14.07 -19.18
C PRO A 343 -19.10 13.58 -19.42
N PHE A 344 -18.82 12.90 -20.54
CA PHE A 344 -17.46 12.46 -20.88
C PHE A 344 -16.47 13.63 -20.96
N TYR A 345 -16.85 14.76 -21.57
CA TYR A 345 -16.01 15.96 -21.61
C TYR A 345 -15.84 16.67 -20.26
N LYS A 346 -16.66 16.34 -19.25
CA LYS A 346 -16.54 16.89 -17.90
C LYS A 346 -15.74 16.00 -16.95
N LEU A 347 -15.38 14.79 -17.36
CA LEU A 347 -14.57 13.90 -16.54
C LEU A 347 -13.13 14.40 -16.48
N GLY A 348 -12.57 14.42 -15.27
CA GLY A 348 -11.14 14.61 -15.06
C GLY A 348 -10.36 13.34 -15.41
N SER A 349 -9.03 13.47 -15.46
CA SER A 349 -8.11 12.35 -15.63
C SER A 349 -7.22 12.21 -14.40
N GLU A 350 -7.14 11.02 -13.86
CA GLU A 350 -6.19 10.64 -12.81
C GLU A 350 -5.53 9.31 -13.17
N PHE A 351 -4.35 9.04 -12.61
CA PHE A 351 -3.63 7.78 -12.88
C PHE A 351 -4.33 6.58 -12.23
N MET A 352 -4.72 6.73 -10.97
CA MET A 352 -5.48 5.76 -10.20
C MET A 352 -6.22 6.49 -9.07
N PRO A 353 -7.39 6.00 -8.64
CA PRO A 353 -8.05 6.53 -7.46
C PRO A 353 -7.14 6.41 -6.23
N PRO A 354 -7.13 7.39 -5.32
CA PRO A 354 -6.38 7.29 -4.08
C PRO A 354 -6.90 6.12 -3.24
N LEU A 355 -6.01 5.19 -2.91
CA LEU A 355 -6.33 4.09 -1.99
C LEU A 355 -6.23 4.62 -0.55
N ASP A 356 -7.34 4.58 0.19
CA ASP A 356 -7.32 4.97 1.60
C ASP A 356 -6.60 3.90 2.44
N GLU A 357 -5.39 4.23 2.88
CA GLU A 357 -4.56 3.33 3.68
C GLU A 357 -4.93 3.35 5.18
N GLY A 358 -5.76 4.31 5.61
CA GLY A 358 -6.16 4.55 7.00
C GLY A 358 -5.20 5.42 7.80
N ASP A 359 -3.91 5.45 7.46
CA ASP A 359 -2.91 6.34 8.05
C ASP A 359 -2.40 7.33 6.99
N LEU A 360 -1.85 8.47 7.44
CA LEU A 360 -1.33 9.52 6.57
C LEU A 360 0.17 9.72 6.76
N LEU A 361 0.81 10.25 5.73
CA LEU A 361 2.20 10.66 5.74
C LEU A 361 2.29 12.14 5.31
N TYR A 362 2.83 12.96 6.21
CA TYR A 362 3.12 14.37 5.97
C TYR A 362 4.62 14.55 5.68
N MET A 363 4.96 15.02 4.47
CA MET A 363 6.34 15.13 4.01
C MET A 363 6.68 16.54 3.53
N PRO A 364 6.71 17.53 4.42
CA PRO A 364 7.04 18.88 4.01
C PRO A 364 8.53 19.00 3.63
N THR A 365 8.82 19.99 2.80
CA THR A 365 10.19 20.32 2.39
C THR A 365 10.48 21.77 2.70
N THR A 366 11.68 22.03 3.18
CA THR A 366 12.21 23.39 3.32
C THR A 366 13.52 23.54 2.57
N MET A 367 14.04 24.77 2.58
CA MET A 367 15.28 25.13 1.92
C MET A 367 16.46 24.30 2.45
N PRO A 368 17.43 23.96 1.60
CA PRO A 368 18.69 23.35 2.04
C PRO A 368 19.41 24.23 3.07
N GLY A 369 20.23 23.60 3.91
CA GLY A 369 21.07 24.31 4.90
C GLY A 369 20.43 24.52 6.28
N ILE A 370 19.22 23.99 6.53
CA ILE A 370 18.63 24.00 7.86
C ILE A 370 19.49 23.20 8.87
N SER A 371 19.70 23.76 10.06
CA SER A 371 20.39 23.07 11.15
C SER A 371 19.48 22.02 11.79
N ILE A 372 20.08 20.98 12.38
CA ILE A 372 19.31 19.94 13.10
C ILE A 372 18.46 20.54 14.23
N THR A 373 18.97 21.54 14.93
CA THR A 373 18.25 22.23 16.01
C THR A 373 17.00 22.92 15.49
N LYS A 374 17.07 23.59 14.32
CA LYS A 374 15.90 24.25 13.75
C LYS A 374 14.93 23.25 13.12
N ALA A 375 15.44 22.19 12.48
CA ALA A 375 14.61 21.11 11.95
C ALA A 375 13.80 20.42 13.07
N LYS A 376 14.42 20.20 14.24
CA LYS A 376 13.73 19.70 15.45
C LYS A 376 12.60 20.62 15.89
N GLU A 377 12.86 21.93 15.97
CA GLU A 377 11.86 22.90 16.40
C GLU A 377 10.65 22.93 15.46
N ILE A 378 10.90 22.94 14.15
CA ILE A 378 9.84 22.90 13.13
C ILE A 378 9.05 21.59 13.26
N LEU A 379 9.73 20.44 13.32
CA LEU A 379 9.10 19.13 13.44
C LEU A 379 8.18 19.07 14.68
N GLN A 380 8.68 19.48 15.85
CA GLN A 380 7.88 19.44 17.07
C GLN A 380 6.67 20.38 17.01
N GLN A 381 6.82 21.55 16.39
CA GLN A 381 5.71 22.49 16.20
C GLN A 381 4.67 21.96 15.23
N THR A 382 5.09 21.37 14.10
CA THR A 382 4.16 20.75 13.14
C THR A 382 3.43 19.58 13.78
N ASP A 383 4.14 18.73 14.51
CA ASP A 383 3.57 17.52 15.13
C ASP A 383 2.57 17.87 16.22
N ARG A 384 2.87 18.90 17.02
CA ARG A 384 1.93 19.41 18.03
C ARG A 384 0.65 19.93 17.39
N ILE A 385 0.74 20.65 16.28
CA ILE A 385 -0.45 21.15 15.56
C ILE A 385 -1.26 19.98 15.01
N ILE A 386 -0.61 19.03 14.33
CA ILE A 386 -1.28 17.84 13.79
C ILE A 386 -1.96 17.04 14.90
N LYS A 387 -1.32 16.93 16.08
CA LYS A 387 -1.88 16.20 17.22
C LYS A 387 -3.12 16.85 17.84
N THR A 388 -3.37 18.14 17.59
CA THR A 388 -4.59 18.82 18.07
C THR A 388 -5.88 18.32 17.42
N PHE A 389 -5.78 17.66 16.26
CA PHE A 389 -6.94 17.14 15.55
C PHE A 389 -7.49 15.87 16.24
N PRO A 390 -8.81 15.80 16.53
CA PRO A 390 -9.38 14.70 17.31
C PRO A 390 -9.33 13.36 16.57
N GLU A 391 -9.27 13.35 15.24
CA GLU A 391 -9.11 12.15 14.41
C GLU A 391 -7.71 11.52 14.54
N VAL A 392 -6.71 12.25 15.02
CA VAL A 392 -5.32 11.79 15.07
C VAL A 392 -5.04 11.04 16.38
N GLU A 393 -4.70 9.76 16.27
CA GLU A 393 -4.35 8.89 17.40
C GLU A 393 -2.91 9.13 17.85
N TYR A 394 -1.96 9.16 16.92
CA TYR A 394 -0.54 9.33 17.22
C TYR A 394 0.17 10.07 16.09
N VAL A 395 1.14 10.91 16.43
CA VAL A 395 2.00 11.62 15.46
C VAL A 395 3.43 11.23 15.73
N PHE A 396 4.09 10.66 14.72
CA PHE A 396 5.50 10.27 14.79
C PHE A 396 6.29 11.01 13.72
N GLY A 397 6.93 12.10 14.12
CA GLY A 397 7.78 12.91 13.28
C GLY A 397 9.18 12.34 13.14
N LYS A 398 9.77 12.53 11.95
CA LYS A 398 11.18 12.29 11.66
C LYS A 398 11.73 13.49 10.88
N ALA A 399 12.88 14.01 11.29
CA ALA A 399 13.69 14.91 10.45
C ALA A 399 14.98 14.21 10.06
N GLY A 400 15.40 14.34 8.80
CA GLY A 400 16.56 13.62 8.28
C GLY A 400 16.28 12.13 8.15
N ARG A 401 17.32 11.30 8.31
CA ARG A 401 17.28 9.87 7.97
C ARG A 401 17.34 8.95 9.18
N ALA A 402 16.73 7.77 9.06
CA ALA A 402 17.05 6.62 9.91
C ALA A 402 18.42 6.00 9.53
N GLU A 403 19.00 5.19 10.42
CA GLU A 403 20.25 4.47 10.18
C GLU A 403 20.04 3.27 9.23
N THR A 404 19.71 3.56 7.97
CA THR A 404 19.50 2.57 6.91
C THR A 404 19.77 3.19 5.54
N ALA A 405 20.26 2.38 4.59
CA ALA A 405 20.44 2.81 3.21
C ALA A 405 19.11 3.10 2.47
N THR A 406 17.98 2.63 3.02
CA THR A 406 16.65 2.84 2.43
C THR A 406 16.07 4.24 2.67
N ASP A 407 16.73 5.05 3.50
CA ASP A 407 16.29 6.39 3.87
C ASP A 407 17.41 7.42 3.67
N PRO A 408 17.48 8.06 2.48
CA PRO A 408 18.48 9.08 2.18
C PRO A 408 18.04 10.51 2.58
N ALA A 409 17.03 10.65 3.43
CA ALA A 409 16.42 11.95 3.71
C ALA A 409 17.41 12.98 4.32
N PRO A 410 17.52 14.20 3.75
CA PRO A 410 18.26 15.29 4.37
C PRO A 410 17.46 15.91 5.52
N LEU A 411 18.13 16.70 6.38
CA LEU A 411 17.48 17.42 7.48
C LEU A 411 16.45 18.46 7.03
N SER A 412 16.51 18.91 5.76
CA SER A 412 15.52 19.80 5.15
C SER A 412 14.24 19.10 4.71
N MET A 413 14.18 17.77 4.82
CA MET A 413 12.99 16.97 4.59
C MET A 413 12.51 16.37 5.91
N LEU A 414 11.26 16.66 6.25
CA LEU A 414 10.58 16.05 7.38
C LEU A 414 9.65 14.96 6.86
N GLU A 415 9.45 13.92 7.65
CA GLU A 415 8.51 12.84 7.39
C GLU A 415 7.77 12.54 8.68
N THR A 416 6.48 12.80 8.69
CA THR A 416 5.64 12.60 9.87
C THR A 416 4.59 11.57 9.54
N THR A 417 4.67 10.41 10.20
CA THR A 417 3.65 9.37 10.10
C THR A 417 2.54 9.68 11.08
N ILE A 418 1.32 9.81 10.55
CA ILE A 418 0.13 10.21 11.29
C ILE A 418 -0.79 9.01 11.36
N LYS A 419 -0.86 8.42 12.55
CA LYS A 419 -1.79 7.32 12.83
C LYS A 419 -3.17 7.89 13.12
N LEU A 420 -4.16 7.54 12.32
CA LEU A 420 -5.53 8.02 12.52
C LEU A 420 -6.32 7.02 13.36
N LYS A 421 -7.31 7.55 14.08
CA LYS A 421 -8.27 6.72 14.81
C LYS A 421 -9.15 5.94 13.81
N PRO A 422 -9.75 4.82 14.26
CA PRO A 422 -10.83 4.17 13.53
C PRO A 422 -11.94 5.15 13.10
N ARG A 423 -12.50 4.94 11.89
CA ARG A 423 -13.45 5.85 11.23
C ARG A 423 -14.72 6.13 12.03
N ASP A 424 -15.17 5.17 12.82
CA ASP A 424 -16.31 5.26 13.72
C ASP A 424 -16.12 6.28 14.86
N GLN A 425 -14.87 6.67 15.15
CA GLN A 425 -14.54 7.67 16.17
C GLN A 425 -14.36 9.08 15.61
N TRP A 426 -14.57 9.27 14.30
CA TRP A 426 -14.39 10.56 13.66
C TRP A 426 -15.59 11.48 13.88
N ARG A 427 -15.35 12.78 13.73
CA ARG A 427 -16.45 13.76 13.69
C ARG A 427 -17.45 13.39 12.56
N PRO A 428 -18.77 13.49 12.78
CA PRO A 428 -19.76 13.14 11.76
C PRO A 428 -19.57 13.93 10.46
N GLY A 429 -19.63 13.24 9.31
CA GLY A 429 -19.50 13.85 7.98
C GLY A 429 -18.06 14.30 7.61
N TYR A 430 -17.05 13.80 8.32
CA TYR A 430 -15.64 14.00 7.96
C TYR A 430 -15.12 12.85 7.09
N ASP A 431 -14.44 13.22 6.00
CA ASP A 431 -13.64 12.32 5.17
C ASP A 431 -12.14 12.65 5.28
N THR A 432 -11.29 11.80 4.71
CA THR A 432 -9.83 11.99 4.78
C THR A 432 -9.38 13.24 4.06
N GLU A 433 -9.99 13.56 2.91
CA GLU A 433 -9.59 14.73 2.14
C GLU A 433 -9.89 16.04 2.88
N ARG A 434 -11.03 16.14 3.54
CA ARG A 434 -11.39 17.27 4.38
C ARG A 434 -10.44 17.38 5.56
N LEU A 435 -10.10 16.26 6.21
CA LEU A 435 -9.11 16.25 7.29
C LEU A 435 -7.75 16.77 6.79
N ILE A 436 -7.26 16.30 5.64
CA ILE A 436 -6.02 16.78 5.02
C ILE A 436 -6.10 18.28 4.73
N ARG A 437 -7.21 18.77 4.16
CA ARG A 437 -7.39 20.22 3.88
C ARG A 437 -7.36 21.06 5.16
N GLU A 438 -8.00 20.61 6.24
CA GLU A 438 -7.98 21.33 7.52
C GLU A 438 -6.59 21.30 8.18
N MET A 439 -5.89 20.16 8.13
CA MET A 439 -4.51 20.06 8.62
C MET A 439 -3.55 20.93 7.81
N ASP A 440 -3.66 20.94 6.48
CA ASP A 440 -2.85 21.79 5.61
C ASP A 440 -3.07 23.28 5.89
N GLN A 441 -4.31 23.66 6.21
CA GLN A 441 -4.63 25.04 6.59
C GLN A 441 -4.05 25.43 7.94
N ALA A 442 -4.02 24.51 8.90
CA ALA A 442 -3.49 24.75 10.24
C ALA A 442 -1.95 24.73 10.29
N VAL A 443 -1.32 23.83 9.53
CA VAL A 443 0.14 23.65 9.52
C VAL A 443 0.76 24.59 8.48
N LYS A 444 0.81 25.89 8.78
CA LYS A 444 1.43 26.90 7.89
C LYS A 444 2.67 27.51 8.51
N PHE A 445 3.84 27.13 8.00
CA PHE A 445 5.12 27.69 8.40
C PHE A 445 5.80 28.41 7.24
N PRO A 446 6.39 29.60 7.49
CA PRO A 446 7.17 30.29 6.47
C PRO A 446 8.32 29.42 5.94
N GLY A 447 8.41 29.28 4.61
CA GLY A 447 9.48 28.50 3.96
C GLY A 447 9.33 26.98 4.07
N LEU A 448 8.17 26.48 4.51
CA LEU A 448 7.83 25.06 4.54
C LEU A 448 6.75 24.75 3.49
N ALA A 449 7.10 23.95 2.49
CA ALA A 449 6.15 23.49 1.48
C ALA A 449 5.53 22.16 1.93
N ASN A 450 4.24 22.19 2.28
CA ASN A 450 3.50 21.01 2.72
C ASN A 450 3.27 20.01 1.58
N SER A 451 3.32 18.73 1.93
CA SER A 451 2.91 17.63 1.06
C SER A 451 2.26 16.55 1.93
N TRP A 452 1.07 16.11 1.53
CA TRP A 452 0.28 15.11 2.24
C TRP A 452 -0.02 13.95 1.31
N GLY A 453 -0.07 12.74 1.86
CA GLY A 453 -0.52 11.57 1.12
C GLY A 453 -0.47 10.33 1.98
N TYR A 454 -0.50 9.18 1.33
CA TYR A 454 -0.52 7.90 2.01
C TYR A 454 0.86 7.24 2.02
N PRO A 455 1.25 6.54 3.11
CA PRO A 455 2.58 5.95 3.25
C PRO A 455 3.01 5.03 2.10
N ILE A 456 2.17 4.08 1.68
CA ILE A 456 2.51 3.12 0.61
C ILE A 456 2.53 3.84 -0.74
N LYS A 457 1.53 4.69 -1.03
CA LYS A 457 1.48 5.45 -2.29
C LYS A 457 2.73 6.31 -2.50
N ILE A 458 3.11 7.13 -1.51
CA ILE A 458 4.28 8.01 -1.64
C ILE A 458 5.56 7.19 -1.83
N ARG A 459 5.73 6.07 -1.11
CA ARG A 459 6.90 5.22 -1.28
C ARG A 459 6.97 4.57 -2.67
N ILE A 460 5.83 4.19 -3.26
CA ILE A 460 5.76 3.69 -4.64
C ILE A 460 6.13 4.81 -5.63
N ASP A 461 5.58 6.01 -5.45
CA ASP A 461 5.85 7.15 -6.33
C ASP A 461 7.32 7.55 -6.32
N MET A 462 7.94 7.58 -5.13
CA MET A 462 9.36 7.85 -4.97
C MET A 462 10.22 6.76 -5.61
N LEU A 463 9.83 5.48 -5.50
CA LEU A 463 10.58 4.38 -6.09
C LEU A 463 10.47 4.37 -7.63
N SER A 464 9.30 4.70 -8.18
CA SER A 464 9.04 4.67 -9.63
C SER A 464 9.59 5.91 -10.34
N THR A 465 9.38 7.08 -9.74
CA THR A 465 9.66 8.37 -10.39
C THR A 465 10.73 9.19 -9.69
N GLY A 466 11.08 8.89 -8.44
CA GLY A 466 11.92 9.75 -7.60
C GLY A 466 11.20 10.98 -7.03
N MET A 467 9.93 11.19 -7.38
CA MET A 467 9.11 12.30 -6.89
C MET A 467 8.21 11.80 -5.75
N LYS A 468 8.00 12.67 -4.75
CA LYS A 468 7.10 12.40 -3.61
C LYS A 468 5.71 13.02 -3.77
N THR A 469 5.54 13.89 -4.77
CA THR A 469 4.28 14.53 -5.11
C THR A 469 3.69 13.90 -6.38
N PRO A 470 2.37 13.87 -6.55
CA PRO A 470 1.72 13.31 -7.74
C PRO A 470 2.14 14.00 -9.05
N VAL A 471 2.42 15.30 -8.98
CA VAL A 471 2.92 16.10 -10.10
C VAL A 471 4.33 16.57 -9.77
N GLY A 472 5.27 16.33 -10.69
CA GLY A 472 6.66 16.75 -10.58
C GLY A 472 7.24 17.14 -11.93
N ILE A 473 8.09 18.18 -11.94
CA ILE A 473 8.79 18.65 -13.13
C ILE A 473 10.28 18.40 -12.92
N LYS A 474 10.92 17.72 -13.87
CA LYS A 474 12.35 17.42 -13.84
C LYS A 474 13.10 18.27 -14.86
N PHE A 475 13.99 19.13 -14.37
CA PHE A 475 14.96 19.80 -15.21
C PHE A 475 16.24 18.96 -15.26
N LEU A 476 16.70 18.64 -16.47
CA LEU A 476 17.90 17.83 -16.70
C LEU A 476 18.89 18.65 -17.53
N GLY A 477 20.12 18.74 -17.03
CA GLY A 477 21.17 19.51 -17.69
C GLY A 477 22.47 19.50 -16.90
N PRO A 478 23.57 19.98 -17.50
CA PRO A 478 24.89 19.96 -16.87
C PRO A 478 25.15 21.15 -15.92
N ASP A 479 24.44 22.27 -16.07
CA ASP A 479 24.69 23.50 -15.28
C ASP A 479 23.67 23.66 -14.13
N LEU A 480 24.15 23.47 -12.90
CA LEU A 480 23.33 23.61 -11.69
C LEU A 480 22.75 25.02 -11.49
N LYS A 481 23.42 26.08 -11.97
CA LYS A 481 22.92 27.46 -11.85
C LYS A 481 21.69 27.66 -12.73
N GLU A 482 21.77 27.18 -13.96
CA GLU A 482 20.66 27.27 -14.92
C GLU A 482 19.48 26.40 -14.47
N LEU A 483 19.74 25.17 -14.00
CA LEU A 483 18.69 24.32 -13.42
C LEU A 483 18.00 24.99 -12.22
N THR A 484 18.76 25.66 -11.35
CA THR A 484 18.20 26.40 -10.21
C THR A 484 17.33 27.57 -10.69
N ARG A 485 17.78 28.33 -11.70
CA ARG A 485 17.00 29.44 -12.29
C ARG A 485 15.66 28.95 -12.82
N LEU A 486 15.67 27.89 -13.65
CA LEU A 486 14.46 27.28 -14.21
C LEU A 486 13.50 26.75 -13.14
N ALA A 487 14.03 26.13 -12.09
CA ALA A 487 13.22 25.64 -10.98
C ALA A 487 12.49 26.77 -10.24
N VAL A 488 13.16 27.89 -9.98
CA VAL A 488 12.57 29.06 -9.30
C VAL A 488 11.54 29.78 -10.17
N GLU A 489 11.82 29.96 -11.46
CA GLU A 489 10.87 30.55 -12.41
C GLU A 489 9.60 29.69 -12.54
N SER A 490 9.80 28.38 -12.68
CA SER A 490 8.67 27.42 -12.76
C SER A 490 7.88 27.38 -11.46
N GLU A 491 8.53 27.46 -10.31
CA GLU A 491 7.87 27.58 -9.00
C GLU A 491 6.93 28.81 -8.97
N ALA A 492 7.39 29.98 -9.42
CA ALA A 492 6.59 31.19 -9.43
C ALA A 492 5.38 31.12 -10.38
N ILE A 493 5.55 30.47 -11.54
CA ILE A 493 4.47 30.27 -12.53
C ILE A 493 3.44 29.27 -11.99
N LEU A 494 3.89 28.13 -11.48
CA LEU A 494 3.01 27.05 -11.03
C LEU A 494 2.15 27.46 -9.83
N ARG A 495 2.62 28.36 -8.96
CA ARG A 495 1.81 28.89 -7.85
C ARG A 495 0.53 29.59 -8.30
N GLN A 496 0.48 30.08 -9.54
CA GLN A 496 -0.68 30.79 -10.07
C GLN A 496 -1.69 29.85 -10.77
N VAL A 497 -1.32 28.58 -10.98
CA VAL A 497 -2.16 27.61 -11.65
C VAL A 497 -3.32 27.20 -10.74
N PRO A 498 -4.58 27.26 -11.19
CA PRO A 498 -5.72 26.80 -10.40
C PRO A 498 -5.57 25.33 -9.98
N GLY A 499 -5.82 25.04 -8.70
CA GLY A 499 -5.70 23.69 -8.13
C GLY A 499 -4.32 23.38 -7.53
N THR A 500 -3.34 24.27 -7.66
CA THR A 500 -2.04 24.12 -7.00
C THR A 500 -2.13 24.47 -5.51
N VAL A 501 -1.90 23.48 -4.65
CA VAL A 501 -1.88 23.66 -3.18
C VAL A 501 -0.54 24.21 -2.70
N SER A 502 0.55 23.60 -3.15
CA SER A 502 1.92 24.00 -2.82
C SER A 502 2.84 23.72 -4.01
N THR A 503 3.93 24.48 -4.10
CA THR A 503 4.99 24.29 -5.09
C THR A 503 6.33 24.45 -4.41
N TYR A 504 7.30 23.63 -4.77
CA TYR A 504 8.67 23.75 -4.28
C TYR A 504 9.65 23.48 -5.41
N GLY A 505 10.44 24.49 -5.79
CA GLY A 505 11.59 24.32 -6.65
C GLY A 505 12.80 23.91 -5.83
N GLU A 506 13.33 22.70 -6.08
CA GLU A 506 14.55 22.25 -5.41
C GLU A 506 15.75 23.09 -5.87
N ARG A 507 16.59 23.49 -4.91
CA ARG A 507 17.76 24.37 -5.14
C ARG A 507 19.05 23.58 -4.86
N PRO A 508 19.68 22.96 -5.87
CA PRO A 508 20.86 22.11 -5.66
C PRO A 508 22.08 22.87 -5.12
N LEU A 509 22.17 24.19 -5.34
CA LEU A 509 23.29 25.04 -4.89
C LEU A 509 23.05 25.71 -3.52
N GLY A 510 22.08 25.26 -2.73
CA GLY A 510 21.70 25.90 -1.46
C GLY A 510 22.58 25.58 -0.23
N GLY A 511 23.72 24.91 -0.42
CA GLY A 511 24.60 24.53 0.69
C GLY A 511 25.44 25.71 1.21
N TYR A 512 25.61 25.79 2.53
CA TYR A 512 26.54 26.72 3.16
C TYR A 512 27.86 26.00 3.47
N TYR A 513 28.98 26.58 3.05
CA TYR A 513 30.32 25.99 3.17
C TYR A 513 31.25 26.91 3.95
N LEU A 514 32.17 26.31 4.70
CA LEU A 514 33.32 26.99 5.32
C LEU A 514 34.57 26.41 4.69
N ASP A 515 35.07 27.09 3.66
CA ASP A 515 36.20 26.62 2.88
C ASP A 515 37.53 27.07 3.50
N PHE A 516 38.44 26.11 3.68
CA PHE A 516 39.79 26.36 4.16
C PHE A 516 40.77 26.24 3.00
N GLU A 517 41.12 27.36 2.38
CA GLU A 517 42.14 27.42 1.33
C GLU A 517 43.54 27.44 1.94
N ILE A 518 44.14 26.26 2.08
CA ILE A 518 45.47 26.11 2.69
C ILE A 518 46.53 26.69 1.76
N ASN A 519 47.23 27.72 2.24
CA ASN A 519 48.41 28.25 1.56
C ASN A 519 49.57 27.27 1.69
N ARG A 520 49.84 26.53 0.61
CA ARG A 520 50.91 25.52 0.57
C ARG A 520 52.31 26.08 0.82
N LYS A 521 52.58 27.33 0.43
CA LYS A 521 53.89 27.95 0.63
C LYS A 521 54.12 28.33 2.08
N GLU A 522 53.08 28.76 2.77
CA GLU A 522 53.14 29.04 4.20
C GLU A 522 53.18 27.76 5.02
N ALA A 523 52.40 26.73 4.65
CA ALA A 523 52.40 25.45 5.34
C ALA A 523 53.72 24.65 5.20
N ALA A 524 54.55 24.98 4.17
CA ALA A 524 55.86 24.37 3.97
C ALA A 524 57.00 25.06 4.73
N ARG A 525 56.76 26.26 5.25
CA ARG A 525 57.68 26.97 6.15
C ARG A 525 57.40 26.54 7.58
#